data_AF-A0A2S1FI37-F1
#
_entry.id   AF-A0A2S1FI37-F1
#
_cell.length_a   1.000
_cell.length_b   1.000
_cell.length_c   1.000
_cell.angle_alpha   90.00
_cell.angle_beta   90.00
_cell.angle_gamma   90.00
#
_symmetry.space_group_name_H-M   'P 1'
#
loop_
_entity.id
_entity.type
_entity.pdbx_description
1 polymer ?
#
loop_
_entity_poly.entity_id
_entity_poly.type
_entity_poly.pdbx_seq_one_letter_code
_entity_poly.pdbx_strand_id
1 'polypeptide(L)'
;MPGDPAKIIAEVRLLEGYGRHTGTKEAALFDELPLRGLWHKHYLADNSLAKNLQLALGGPKLKRLRGLIEEQRKPGATHLLPEDVPGIARAITALYPKRAERGELTGERIVYAKHEGKNYYLSLGNHCEGDEVVFARISQTCSNEFHFIASLQDDGVQHT
;
A
#
# COMPACT_ATOMS: atom_id res chain seq x y z
N MET A 1 -6.93 -3.73 15.67
CA MET A 1 -6.46 -2.36 15.93
C MET A 1 -6.11 -1.76 14.58
N PRO A 2 -6.39 -0.47 14.32
CA PRO A 2 -5.73 0.20 13.19
C PRO A 2 -4.20 0.02 13.37
N GLY A 3 -3.47 -0.09 12.27
CA GLY A 3 -2.09 -0.60 12.27
C GLY A 3 -1.14 0.02 13.30
N ASP A 4 -0.04 -0.68 13.58
CA ASP A 4 1.02 -0.27 14.50
C ASP A 4 1.40 1.23 14.33
N PRO A 5 1.11 2.11 15.32
CA PRO A 5 1.39 3.53 15.23
C PRO A 5 2.84 3.86 14.92
N ALA A 6 3.78 3.01 15.34
CA ALA A 6 5.20 3.22 15.06
C ALA A 6 5.49 3.17 13.54
N LYS A 7 4.77 2.32 12.80
CA LYS A 7 4.91 2.20 11.34
C LYS A 7 4.31 3.40 10.62
N ILE A 8 3.17 3.91 11.10
CA ILE A 8 2.56 5.13 10.56
C ILE A 8 3.50 6.32 10.76
N ILE A 9 4.02 6.50 11.98
CA ILE A 9 4.95 7.58 12.31
C ILE A 9 6.27 7.48 11.52
N ALA A 10 6.75 6.27 11.24
CA ALA A 10 7.94 6.09 10.39
C ALA A 10 7.71 6.65 8.98
N GLU A 11 6.54 6.39 8.38
CA GLU A 11 6.18 6.93 7.07
C GLU A 11 5.96 8.44 7.10
N VAL A 12 5.32 8.97 8.14
CA VAL A 12 5.18 10.43 8.34
C VAL A 12 6.57 11.09 8.41
N ARG A 13 7.50 10.55 9.21
CA ARG A 13 8.87 11.08 9.27
C ARG A 13 9.57 11.04 7.92
N LEU A 14 9.35 9.99 7.13
CA LEU A 14 9.90 9.89 5.78
C LEU A 14 9.33 10.99 4.86
N LEU A 15 8.02 11.23 4.91
CA LEU A 15 7.34 12.31 4.18
C LEU A 15 7.81 13.72 4.59
N GLU A 16 8.18 13.89 5.86
CA GLU A 16 8.74 15.14 6.39
C GLU A 16 10.25 15.29 6.13
N GLY A 17 10.92 14.30 5.53
CA GLY A 17 12.34 14.36 5.17
C GLY A 17 13.32 13.98 6.28
N TYR A 18 12.85 13.46 7.41
CA TYR A 18 13.69 13.03 8.55
C TYR A 18 13.71 11.51 8.74
N GLY A 19 12.91 10.77 7.97
CA GLY A 19 12.75 9.32 8.07
C GLY A 19 13.76 8.53 7.25
N ARG A 20 13.86 7.24 7.56
CA ARG A 20 14.59 6.26 6.75
C ARG A 20 13.62 5.59 5.78
N HIS A 21 14.14 5.15 4.63
CA HIS A 21 13.37 4.37 3.69
C HIS A 21 12.87 3.06 4.34
N THR A 22 11.58 2.76 4.17
CA THR A 22 10.88 1.63 4.82
C THR A 22 10.57 0.47 3.86
N GLY A 23 10.89 0.63 2.57
CA GLY A 23 10.58 -0.36 1.53
C GLY A 23 9.16 -0.28 0.99
N THR A 24 8.32 0.62 1.53
CA THR A 24 7.00 0.91 0.99
C THR A 24 7.09 1.78 -0.25
N LYS A 25 6.08 1.66 -1.12
CA LYS A 25 5.95 2.51 -2.31
C LYS A 25 6.06 3.98 -1.98
N GLU A 26 6.66 4.72 -2.90
CA GLU A 26 6.71 6.18 -2.86
C GLU A 26 5.31 6.79 -2.77
N ALA A 27 5.25 8.01 -2.24
CA ALA A 27 4.01 8.74 -2.18
C ALA A 27 3.51 9.07 -3.59
N ALA A 28 2.20 8.94 -3.79
CA ALA A 28 1.57 9.16 -5.08
C ALA A 28 0.29 10.00 -4.93
N LEU A 29 -0.09 10.67 -6.02
CA LEU A 29 -1.37 11.36 -6.12
C LEU A 29 -2.50 10.34 -6.29
N PHE A 30 -3.67 10.71 -5.80
CA PHE A 30 -4.92 10.16 -6.28
C PHE A 30 -5.28 10.83 -7.60
N ASP A 31 -5.48 10.01 -8.63
CA ASP A 31 -5.85 10.48 -9.97
C ASP A 31 -7.36 10.32 -10.25
N GLU A 32 -8.04 9.54 -9.40
CA GLU A 32 -9.46 9.21 -9.53
C GLU A 32 -10.31 9.91 -8.47
N LEU A 33 -11.55 10.26 -8.85
CA LEU A 33 -12.54 10.74 -7.90
C LEU A 33 -12.92 9.60 -6.92
N PRO A 34 -13.28 9.93 -5.66
CA PRO A 34 -13.47 11.28 -5.10
C PRO A 34 -12.22 11.88 -4.44
N LEU A 35 -11.10 11.16 -4.37
CA LEU A 35 -9.90 11.62 -3.65
C LEU A 35 -8.90 12.39 -4.52
N ARG A 36 -9.22 12.62 -5.81
CA ARG A 36 -8.36 13.29 -6.78
C ARG A 36 -7.70 14.55 -6.20
N GLY A 37 -6.40 14.69 -6.42
CA GLY A 37 -5.61 15.83 -5.94
C GLY A 37 -5.05 15.67 -4.52
N LEU A 38 -5.58 14.74 -3.73
CA LEU A 38 -4.94 14.32 -2.49
C LEU A 38 -3.76 13.37 -2.77
N TRP A 39 -2.88 13.23 -1.80
CA TRP A 39 -1.76 12.31 -1.83
C TRP A 39 -2.02 11.11 -0.93
N HIS A 40 -1.39 9.98 -1.27
CA HIS A 40 -1.28 8.83 -0.39
C HIS A 40 0.15 8.34 -0.23
N LYS A 41 0.43 7.79 0.95
CA LYS A 41 1.66 7.03 1.25
C LYS A 41 1.29 5.71 1.92
N HIS A 42 1.95 4.62 1.56
CA HIS A 42 1.67 3.31 2.14
C HIS A 42 2.39 3.11 3.48
N TYR A 43 1.72 2.49 4.45
CA TYR A 43 2.31 1.94 5.67
C TYR A 43 1.93 0.47 5.83
N LEU A 44 2.79 -0.31 6.49
CA LEU A 44 2.55 -1.74 6.69
C LEU A 44 1.60 -1.99 7.86
N ALA A 45 0.48 -2.66 7.58
CA ALA A 45 -0.47 -3.19 8.56
C ALA A 45 -0.40 -4.73 8.64
N ASP A 46 -1.11 -5.35 9.59
CA ASP A 46 -1.01 -6.79 9.89
C ASP A 46 -1.27 -7.71 8.69
N ASN A 47 -2.18 -7.31 7.79
CA ASN A 47 -2.53 -8.06 6.57
C ASN A 47 -1.60 -7.79 5.37
N SER A 48 -0.60 -6.90 5.52
CA SER A 48 0.22 -6.44 4.39
C SER A 48 1.16 -7.54 3.86
N LEU A 49 1.61 -8.47 4.69
CA LEU A 49 2.50 -9.56 4.25
C LEU A 49 1.83 -10.43 3.17
N ALA A 50 0.64 -10.96 3.47
CA ALA A 50 -0.10 -11.82 2.55
C ALA A 50 -0.41 -11.11 1.23
N LYS A 51 -0.83 -9.83 1.31
CA LYS A 51 -1.09 -9.02 0.12
C LYS A 51 0.17 -8.81 -0.72
N ASN A 52 1.30 -8.54 -0.09
CA ASN A 52 2.56 -8.34 -0.79
C ASN A 52 3.07 -9.63 -1.45
N LEU A 53 2.92 -10.78 -0.80
CA LEU A 53 3.24 -12.07 -1.40
C LEU A 53 2.32 -12.38 -2.59
N GLN A 54 1.01 -12.19 -2.45
CA GLN A 54 0.04 -12.38 -3.55
C GLN A 54 0.41 -11.53 -4.78
N LEU A 55 0.70 -10.25 -4.57
CA LEU A 55 1.13 -9.35 -5.64
C LEU A 55 2.48 -9.80 -6.25
N ALA A 56 3.45 -10.23 -5.43
CA ALA A 56 4.72 -10.74 -5.93
C ALA A 56 4.58 -12.00 -6.81
N LEU A 57 3.58 -12.83 -6.49
CA LEU A 57 3.20 -14.04 -7.22
C LEU A 57 2.42 -13.77 -8.50
N GLY A 58 2.24 -12.51 -8.91
CA GLY A 58 1.51 -12.14 -10.13
C GLY A 58 0.05 -11.76 -9.89
N GLY A 59 -0.26 -11.23 -8.70
CA GLY A 59 -1.56 -10.67 -8.36
C GLY A 59 -2.61 -11.72 -7.98
N PRO A 60 -3.90 -11.38 -8.03
CA PRO A 60 -4.99 -12.27 -7.61
C PRO A 60 -5.02 -13.62 -8.35
N LYS A 61 -4.49 -13.65 -9.58
CA LYS A 61 -4.42 -14.86 -10.41
C LYS A 61 -3.20 -15.74 -10.10
N LEU A 62 -2.30 -15.30 -9.21
CA LEU A 62 -1.09 -16.02 -8.78
C LEU A 62 -0.28 -16.62 -9.94
N LYS A 63 -0.15 -15.86 -11.05
CA LYS A 63 0.38 -16.35 -12.33
C LYS A 63 1.78 -16.99 -12.23
N ARG A 64 2.60 -16.56 -11.27
CA ARG A 64 3.98 -17.06 -11.06
C ARG A 64 4.06 -18.26 -10.12
N LEU A 65 3.00 -18.57 -9.39
CA LEU A 65 3.01 -19.63 -8.38
C LEU A 65 3.30 -21.00 -9.00
N ARG A 66 2.68 -21.32 -10.14
CA ARG A 66 2.90 -22.60 -10.83
C ARG A 66 4.37 -22.80 -11.21
N GLY A 67 5.02 -21.76 -11.74
CA GLY A 67 6.45 -21.83 -12.10
C GLY A 67 7.33 -22.14 -10.89
N LEU A 68 7.11 -21.43 -9.77
CA LEU A 68 7.84 -21.68 -8.53
C LEU A 68 7.61 -23.08 -7.97
N ILE A 69 6.40 -23.62 -8.11
CA ILE A 69 6.10 -24.99 -7.68
C ILE A 69 6.89 -25.99 -8.54
N GLU A 70 6.86 -25.85 -9.87
CA GLU A 70 7.59 -26.76 -10.76
C GLU A 70 9.11 -26.68 -10.58
N GLU A 71 9.65 -25.49 -10.28
CA GLU A 71 11.09 -25.30 -9.99
C GLU A 71 11.57 -26.02 -8.73
N GLN A 72 10.69 -26.17 -7.72
CA GLN A 72 11.04 -26.80 -6.44
C GLN A 72 10.71 -28.29 -6.39
N ARG A 73 9.96 -28.78 -7.37
CA ARG A 73 9.50 -30.16 -7.43
C ARG A 73 10.62 -31.11 -7.83
N LYS A 74 10.65 -32.30 -7.23
CA LYS A 74 11.56 -33.37 -7.66
C LYS A 74 11.30 -33.77 -9.13
N PRO A 75 12.36 -33.93 -9.95
CA PRO A 75 12.23 -34.41 -11.32
C PRO A 75 11.48 -35.74 -11.40
N GLY A 76 10.47 -35.83 -12.26
CA GLY A 76 9.67 -37.05 -12.47
C GLY A 76 8.56 -37.30 -11.46
N ALA A 77 8.39 -36.46 -10.43
CA ALA A 77 7.25 -36.56 -9.54
C ALA A 77 5.95 -36.20 -10.27
N THR A 78 4.86 -36.94 -10.03
CA THR A 78 3.52 -36.69 -10.61
C THR A 78 2.59 -35.92 -9.67
N HIS A 79 2.98 -35.78 -8.40
CA HIS A 79 2.29 -34.96 -7.39
C HIS A 79 3.31 -34.19 -6.54
N LEU A 80 2.84 -33.24 -5.72
CA LEU A 80 3.66 -32.59 -4.70
C LEU A 80 3.80 -33.50 -3.49
N LEU A 81 5.01 -33.61 -2.97
CA LEU A 81 5.31 -34.39 -1.78
C LEU A 81 5.50 -33.45 -0.58
N PRO A 82 5.25 -33.93 0.66
CA PRO A 82 5.46 -33.13 1.86
C PRO A 82 6.87 -32.51 1.96
N GLU A 83 7.89 -33.20 1.45
CA GLU A 83 9.27 -32.69 1.41
C GLU A 83 9.49 -31.50 0.46
N ASP A 84 8.61 -31.26 -0.52
CA ASP A 84 8.71 -30.13 -1.45
C ASP A 84 8.24 -28.82 -0.78
N VAL A 85 7.36 -28.93 0.23
CA VAL A 85 6.69 -27.80 0.90
C VAL A 85 7.68 -26.79 1.48
N PRO A 86 8.76 -27.18 2.21
CA PRO A 86 9.73 -26.21 2.73
C PRO A 86 10.45 -25.42 1.63
N GLY A 87 10.76 -26.05 0.49
CA GLY A 87 11.38 -25.39 -0.67
C GLY A 87 10.45 -24.34 -1.28
N ILE A 88 9.19 -24.74 -1.52
CA ILE A 88 8.15 -23.86 -2.04
C ILE A 88 7.90 -22.68 -1.09
N ALA A 89 7.76 -22.93 0.21
CA ALA A 89 7.54 -21.89 1.20
C ALA A 89 8.70 -20.88 1.25
N ARG A 90 9.96 -21.35 1.22
CA ARG A 90 11.15 -20.48 1.12
C ARG A 90 11.15 -19.66 -0.16
N ALA A 91 10.86 -20.29 -1.31
CA ALA A 91 10.83 -19.60 -2.59
C ALA A 91 9.78 -18.48 -2.63
N ILE A 92 8.59 -18.73 -2.07
CA ILE A 92 7.51 -17.73 -1.98
C ILE A 92 7.90 -16.60 -1.02
N THR A 93 8.35 -16.92 0.19
CA THR A 93 8.69 -15.93 1.22
C THR A 93 9.87 -15.05 0.81
N ALA A 94 10.84 -15.59 0.06
CA ALA A 94 11.98 -14.84 -0.49
C ALA A 94 11.58 -13.74 -1.50
N LEU A 95 10.32 -13.71 -1.97
CA LEU A 95 9.83 -12.64 -2.83
C LEU A 95 9.55 -11.34 -2.05
N TYR A 96 9.24 -11.43 -0.76
CA TYR A 96 8.94 -10.27 0.07
C TYR A 96 10.12 -9.30 0.24
N PRO A 97 11.32 -9.73 0.71
CA PRO A 97 12.46 -8.82 0.85
C PRO A 97 12.87 -8.19 -0.49
N LYS A 98 12.78 -8.94 -1.59
CA LYS A 98 13.03 -8.40 -2.95
C LYS A 98 12.09 -7.24 -3.30
N ARG A 99 10.83 -7.26 -2.84
CA ARG A 99 9.91 -6.14 -3.02
C ARG A 99 10.24 -4.98 -2.08
N ALA A 100 10.65 -5.26 -0.85
CA ALA A 100 11.10 -4.23 0.10
C ALA A 100 12.32 -3.45 -0.43
N GLU A 101 13.31 -4.15 -0.97
CA GLU A 101 14.52 -3.57 -1.58
C GLU A 101 14.20 -2.65 -2.76
N ARG A 102 13.14 -2.97 -3.52
CA ARG A 102 12.68 -2.15 -4.65
C ARG A 102 11.70 -1.03 -4.27
N GLY A 103 11.39 -0.86 -2.98
CA GLY A 103 10.39 0.13 -2.55
C GLY A 103 8.99 -0.22 -3.07
N GLU A 104 8.65 -1.49 -3.24
CA GLU A 104 7.38 -1.91 -3.85
C GLU A 104 6.35 -2.37 -2.82
N LEU A 105 6.64 -2.34 -1.52
CA LEU A 105 5.69 -2.85 -0.53
C LEU A 105 4.44 -1.98 -0.49
N THR A 106 3.28 -2.64 -0.51
CA THR A 106 1.97 -2.00 -0.34
C THR A 106 1.44 -2.27 1.05
N GLY A 107 0.58 -1.39 1.53
CA GLY A 107 -0.19 -1.57 2.75
C GLY A 107 -1.27 -0.50 2.83
N GLU A 108 -1.82 -0.31 4.01
CA GLU A 108 -2.80 0.76 4.23
C GLU A 108 -2.20 2.14 3.90
N ARG A 109 -3.06 3.13 3.66
CA ARG A 109 -2.70 4.43 3.11
C ARG A 109 -2.80 5.52 4.17
N ILE A 110 -1.79 6.37 4.28
CA ILE A 110 -1.92 7.69 4.89
C ILE A 110 -2.41 8.62 3.79
N VAL A 111 -3.57 9.26 3.98
CA VAL A 111 -4.11 10.23 3.03
C VAL A 111 -3.84 11.64 3.54
N TYR A 112 -3.25 12.47 2.68
CA TYR A 112 -2.77 13.79 3.06
C TYR A 112 -2.86 14.80 1.91
N ALA A 113 -2.82 16.08 2.23
CA ALA A 113 -2.73 17.17 1.26
C ALA A 113 -1.40 17.90 1.39
N LYS A 114 -0.91 18.49 0.28
CA LYS A 114 0.23 19.41 0.30
C LYS A 114 -0.28 20.83 0.10
N HIS A 115 0.00 21.71 1.05
CA HIS A 115 -0.42 23.10 0.99
C HIS A 115 0.65 23.99 1.64
N GLU A 116 1.02 25.09 0.97
CA GLU A 116 2.06 26.04 1.43
C GLU A 116 3.37 25.37 1.89
N GLY A 117 3.82 24.35 1.14
CA GLY A 117 5.06 23.62 1.44
C GLY A 117 4.98 22.69 2.65
N LYS A 118 3.79 22.46 3.22
CA LYS A 118 3.55 21.56 4.36
C LYS A 118 2.64 20.39 3.98
N ASN A 119 2.82 19.26 4.66
CA ASN A 119 1.92 18.11 4.56
C ASN A 119 0.84 18.20 5.65
N TYR A 120 -0.41 18.01 5.26
CA TYR A 120 -1.58 17.94 6.14
C TYR A 120 -2.14 16.52 6.13
N TYR A 121 -1.93 15.77 7.20
CA TYR A 121 -2.34 14.37 7.32
C TYR A 121 -3.80 14.27 7.74
N LEU A 122 -4.67 13.78 6.84
CA LEU A 122 -6.12 13.92 6.97
C LEU A 122 -6.82 12.66 7.46
N SER A 123 -6.38 11.50 7.00
CA SER A 123 -7.04 10.23 7.31
C SER A 123 -6.11 9.03 7.09
N LEU A 124 -6.46 7.91 7.73
CA LEU A 124 -5.92 6.60 7.41
C LEU A 124 -6.93 5.83 6.55
N GLY A 125 -6.45 5.35 5.41
CA GLY A 125 -7.13 4.60 4.39
C GLY A 125 -6.84 3.10 4.50
N ASN A 126 -7.75 2.26 4.95
CA ASN A 126 -7.56 0.80 4.83
C ASN A 126 -7.79 0.32 3.38
N HIS A 127 -7.30 -0.86 3.02
CA HIS A 127 -7.44 -1.38 1.64
C HIS A 127 -8.83 -1.97 1.32
N CYS A 128 -9.68 -2.14 2.34
CA CYS A 128 -11.01 -2.71 2.20
C CYS A 128 -12.10 -1.63 2.15
N GLU A 129 -11.77 -0.40 2.54
CA GLU A 129 -12.66 0.75 2.46
C GLU A 129 -12.50 1.43 1.11
N GLY A 130 -13.65 1.74 0.50
CA GLY A 130 -13.69 2.49 -0.74
C GLY A 130 -13.24 3.94 -0.53
N ASP A 131 -12.71 4.54 -1.59
CA ASP A 131 -12.25 5.93 -1.58
C ASP A 131 -13.38 6.91 -1.19
N GLU A 132 -14.65 6.58 -1.46
CA GLU A 132 -15.84 7.32 -0.99
C GLU A 132 -15.94 7.42 0.54
N VAL A 133 -15.61 6.34 1.25
CA VAL A 133 -15.68 6.31 2.73
C VAL A 133 -14.58 7.18 3.31
N VAL A 134 -13.38 7.12 2.73
CA VAL A 134 -12.26 7.97 3.11
C VAL A 134 -12.58 9.44 2.85
N PHE A 135 -13.15 9.74 1.67
CA PHE A 135 -13.55 11.08 1.31
C PHE A 135 -14.62 11.64 2.25
N ALA A 136 -15.69 10.87 2.51
CA ALA A 136 -16.75 11.29 3.42
C ALA A 136 -16.20 11.61 4.82
N ARG A 137 -15.24 10.81 5.31
CA ARG A 137 -14.55 11.05 6.58
C ARG A 137 -13.81 12.39 6.55
N ILE A 138 -12.96 12.61 5.54
CA ILE A 138 -12.20 13.86 5.40
C ILE A 138 -13.13 15.06 5.31
N SER A 139 -14.19 14.98 4.50
CA SER A 139 -15.13 16.08 4.31
C SER A 139 -15.93 16.42 5.57
N GLN A 140 -16.24 15.43 6.41
CA GLN A 140 -16.96 15.64 7.67
C GLN A 140 -16.05 16.20 8.78
N THR A 141 -14.79 15.76 8.84
CA THR A 141 -13.90 16.09 9.97
C THR A 141 -12.96 17.26 9.69
N CYS A 142 -12.56 17.49 8.43
CA CYS A 142 -11.47 18.41 8.10
C CYS A 142 -11.93 19.66 7.34
N SER A 143 -13.00 19.60 6.56
CA SER A 143 -13.38 20.72 5.68
C SER A 143 -13.82 21.99 6.42
N ASN A 144 -14.26 21.87 7.68
CA ASN A 144 -14.60 23.04 8.51
C ASN A 144 -13.37 23.78 9.04
N GLU A 145 -12.24 23.10 9.20
CA GLU A 145 -11.01 23.68 9.76
C GLU A 145 -10.00 24.06 8.66
N PHE A 146 -10.05 23.36 7.52
CA PHE A 146 -9.10 23.52 6.42
C PHE A 146 -9.84 23.79 5.11
N HIS A 147 -10.25 25.03 4.90
CA HIS A 147 -11.02 25.43 3.71
C HIS A 147 -10.32 25.12 2.37
N PHE A 148 -8.98 25.09 2.33
CA PHE A 148 -8.23 24.73 1.12
C PHE A 148 -8.46 23.28 0.66
N ILE A 149 -8.92 22.40 1.57
CA ILE A 149 -9.28 21.02 1.21
C ILE A 149 -10.47 21.03 0.26
N ALA A 150 -11.46 21.91 0.48
CA ALA A 150 -12.60 22.04 -0.41
C ALA A 150 -12.18 22.52 -1.82
N SER A 151 -11.24 23.47 -1.92
CA SER A 151 -10.75 23.92 -3.23
C SER A 151 -9.97 22.85 -4.00
N LEU A 152 -9.18 22.02 -3.31
CA LEU A 152 -8.49 20.88 -3.95
C LEU A 152 -9.46 19.83 -4.50
N GLN A 153 -10.65 19.75 -3.91
CA GLN A 153 -11.72 18.83 -4.33
C GLN A 153 -12.50 19.38 -5.54
N ASP A 154 -12.64 20.71 -5.65
CA ASP A 154 -13.31 21.38 -6.77
C ASP A 154 -12.45 21.42 -8.05
N ASP A 155 -11.13 21.62 -7.93
CA ASP A 155 -10.20 21.61 -9.08
C ASP A 155 -10.12 20.24 -9.77
N GLY A 156 -10.43 19.15 -9.04
CA GLY A 156 -10.55 17.80 -9.58
C GLY A 156 -11.77 17.56 -10.47
N VAL A 157 -12.76 18.47 -10.45
CA VAL A 157 -14.03 18.40 -11.20
C VAL A 157 -13.99 19.23 -12.48
N GLN A 158 -13.15 20.28 -12.55
CA GLN A 158 -13.13 21.22 -13.70
C GLN A 158 -12.36 20.73 -14.95
N HIS A 159 -11.82 19.51 -14.93
CA HIS A 159 -11.13 18.90 -16.08
C HIS A 159 -11.81 17.60 -16.56
N THR A 160 -13.13 17.66 -16.77
CA THR A 160 -13.89 16.71 -17.62
C THR A 160 -14.29 17.35 -18.93
#